data_AF-A0A843Z1T0-F1
#
_entry.id   AF-A0A843Z1T0-F1
#
_cell.length_a   1.000
_cell.length_b   1.000
_cell.length_c   1.000
_cell.angle_alpha   90.00
_cell.angle_beta   90.00
_cell.angle_gamma   90.00
#
_symmetry.space_group_name_H-M   'P 1'
#
loop_
_entity.id
_entity.type
_entity.pdbx_description
1 polymer ?
#
loop_
_entity_poly.entity_id
_entity_poly.type
_entity_poly.pdbx_seq_one_letter_code
_entity_poly.pdbx_strand_id
1 'polypeptide(L)'
;MKLKPRDLKSFIDKDIRYKRAEALLIGQWESLLLSEPWDMPMITRADVSFAKTLSEANVVKTDVDLSTFKGVQKFISHNNSRLSPDVVKLLKEPFL
;
A
#
# COMPACT_ATOMS: atom_id res chain seq x y z
N MET A 1 -4.18 -3.83 15.99
CA MET A 1 -2.75 -4.07 16.31
C MET A 1 -2.06 -2.74 16.62
N LYS A 2 -0.95 -2.69 17.39
CA LYS A 2 -0.22 -1.42 17.65
C LYS A 2 0.88 -1.20 16.60
N LEU A 3 0.99 0.04 16.09
CA LEU A 3 2.06 0.42 15.16
C LEU A 3 3.44 0.30 15.82
N LYS A 4 4.44 -0.19 15.08
CA LYS A 4 5.84 -0.17 15.51
C LYS A 4 6.36 1.28 15.57
N PRO A 5 7.36 1.61 16.40
CA PRO A 5 7.85 3.00 16.55
C PRO A 5 8.18 3.71 15.24
N ARG A 6 8.81 3.00 14.28
CA ARG A 6 9.13 3.56 12.96
C ARG A 6 7.89 3.89 12.12
N ASP A 7 6.88 3.03 12.16
CA ASP A 7 5.64 3.19 11.41
C ASP A 7 4.74 4.25 12.06
N LEU A 8 4.74 4.32 13.39
CA LEU A 8 4.09 5.39 14.15
C LEU A 8 4.72 6.75 13.82
N LYS A 9 6.06 6.84 13.78
CA LYS A 9 6.76 8.07 13.42
C LYS A 9 6.39 8.52 12.00
N SER A 10 6.44 7.61 11.03
CA SER A 10 6.04 7.90 9.64
C SER A 10 4.57 8.32 9.53
N PHE A 11 3.67 7.68 10.29
CA PHE A 11 2.26 8.05 10.38
C PHE A 11 2.04 9.45 10.96
N ILE A 12 2.81 9.84 11.98
CA ILE A 12 2.76 11.18 12.61
C ILE A 12 3.34 12.23 11.67
N ASP A 13 4.52 11.98 11.12
CA ASP A 13 5.28 12.93 10.29
C ASP A 13 4.67 13.06 8.88
N LYS A 14 3.75 12.15 8.50
CA LYS A 14 3.15 12.08 7.15
C LYS A 14 4.21 12.05 6.05
N ASP A 15 5.29 11.29 6.30
CA ASP A 15 6.40 11.17 5.37
C ASP A 15 6.02 10.40 4.09
N ILE A 16 6.96 10.27 3.15
CA ILE A 16 6.72 9.60 1.87
C ILE A 16 6.28 8.13 2.03
N ARG A 17 6.74 7.40 3.07
CA ARG A 17 6.29 6.03 3.31
C ARG A 17 4.82 5.99 3.69
N TYR A 18 4.41 6.93 4.55
CA TYR A 18 3.00 7.06 4.93
C TYR A 18 2.16 7.44 3.71
N LYS A 19 2.55 8.46 2.95
CA LYS A 19 1.79 8.92 1.77
C LYS A 19 1.61 7.81 0.74
N ARG A 20 2.64 7.00 0.50
CA ARG A 20 2.56 5.85 -0.40
C ARG A 20 1.63 4.76 0.13
N ALA A 21 1.76 4.40 1.40
CA ALA A 21 0.89 3.40 2.02
C ALA A 21 -0.58 3.85 2.07
N GLU A 22 -0.83 5.13 2.37
CA GLU A 22 -2.16 5.74 2.33
C GLU A 22 -2.73 5.75 0.92
N ALA A 23 -1.98 6.25 -0.07
CA ALA A 23 -2.40 6.27 -1.48
C ALA A 23 -2.77 4.87 -1.99
N LEU A 24 -2.06 3.84 -1.54
CA LEU A 24 -2.39 2.44 -1.82
C LEU A 24 -3.75 2.07 -1.23
N LEU A 25 -3.99 2.35 0.06
CA LEU A 25 -5.21 2.00 0.78
C LEU A 25 -6.46 2.73 0.28
N ILE A 26 -6.31 3.94 -0.24
CA ILE A 26 -7.42 4.74 -0.80
C ILE A 26 -7.54 4.62 -2.32
N GLY A 27 -6.69 3.81 -2.97
CA GLY A 27 -6.73 3.62 -4.42
C GLY A 27 -6.37 4.86 -5.24
N GLN A 28 -5.49 5.72 -4.72
CA GLN A 28 -5.06 6.97 -5.37
C GLN A 28 -3.55 6.99 -5.60
N TRP A 29 -2.96 5.88 -6.05
CA TRP A 29 -1.52 5.78 -6.29
C TRP A 29 -1.03 6.82 -7.31
N GLU A 30 -1.83 7.09 -8.33
CA GLU A 30 -1.59 8.08 -9.38
C GLU A 30 -1.41 9.49 -8.84
N SER A 31 -1.99 9.82 -7.68
CA SER A 31 -1.84 11.15 -7.08
C SER A 31 -0.38 11.48 -6.74
N LEU A 32 0.46 10.47 -6.54
CA LEU A 32 1.89 10.62 -6.26
C LEU A 32 2.68 11.08 -7.49
N LEU A 33 2.17 10.86 -8.71
CA LEU A 33 2.79 11.32 -9.96
C LEU A 33 2.79 12.85 -10.08
N LEU A 34 1.80 13.51 -9.47
CA LEU A 34 1.71 14.97 -9.45
C LEU A 34 2.82 15.60 -8.58
N SER A 35 3.38 14.84 -7.64
CA SER A 35 4.51 15.29 -6.81
C SER A 35 5.89 14.94 -7.37
N GLU A 36 6.01 13.88 -8.18
CA GLU A 36 7.29 13.42 -8.74
C GLU A 36 7.12 13.06 -10.23
N PRO A 37 7.20 14.06 -11.14
CA PRO A 37 6.72 13.92 -12.53
C PRO A 37 7.63 13.09 -13.44
N TRP A 38 8.79 12.64 -12.97
CA TRP A 38 9.82 12.03 -13.83
C TRP A 38 9.87 10.50 -13.78
N ASP A 39 9.08 9.85 -12.91
CA ASP A 39 8.99 8.39 -12.85
C ASP A 39 7.58 7.93 -12.44
N MET A 40 7.16 6.76 -12.91
CA MET A 40 5.96 6.10 -12.40
C MET A 40 6.38 5.21 -11.22
N PRO A 41 6.15 5.63 -9.96
CA PRO A 41 6.67 4.90 -8.83
C PRO A 41 6.08 3.50 -8.78
N MET A 42 6.94 2.48 -8.83
CA MET A 42 6.55 1.09 -8.60
C MET A 42 6.05 0.93 -7.16
N ILE A 43 5.04 0.08 -6.97
CA ILE A 43 4.56 -0.32 -5.64
C ILE A 43 5.51 -1.39 -5.10
N THR A 44 6.08 -1.15 -3.93
CA THR A 44 7.07 -2.03 -3.32
C THR A 44 6.47 -2.90 -2.22
N ARG A 45 7.21 -3.95 -1.81
CA ARG A 45 6.87 -4.77 -0.64
C ARG A 45 6.72 -3.94 0.64
N ALA A 46 7.51 -2.86 0.77
CA ALA A 46 7.48 -1.98 1.94
C ALA A 46 6.18 -1.17 1.99
N ASP A 47 5.69 -0.70 0.84
CA ASP A 47 4.41 0.02 0.74
C ASP A 47 3.25 -0.89 1.14
N VAL A 48 3.21 -2.12 0.59
CA VAL A 48 2.19 -3.13 0.91
C VAL A 48 2.21 -3.51 2.38
N SER A 49 3.41 -3.74 2.95
CA SER A 49 3.54 -4.13 4.36
C SER A 49 3.08 -3.02 5.30
N PHE A 50 3.42 -1.76 4.97
CA PHE A 50 3.00 -0.63 5.80
C PHE A 50 1.51 -0.34 5.64
N ALA A 51 0.96 -0.42 4.43
CA ALA A 51 -0.47 -0.31 4.17
C ALA A 51 -1.28 -1.34 4.98
N LYS A 52 -0.85 -2.61 5.00
CA LYS A 52 -1.48 -3.64 5.86
C LYS A 52 -1.44 -3.25 7.33
N THR A 53 -0.29 -2.78 7.82
CA THR A 53 -0.13 -2.33 9.21
C THR A 53 -1.07 -1.16 9.56
N LEU A 54 -1.24 -0.18 8.67
CA LEU A 54 -2.17 0.94 8.86
C LEU A 54 -3.64 0.49 8.85
N SER A 55 -3.99 -0.43 7.95
CA SER A 55 -5.32 -1.04 7.85
C SER A 55 -5.67 -1.83 9.12
N GLU A 56 -4.78 -2.71 9.59
CA GLU A 56 -4.95 -3.50 10.82
C GLU A 56 -4.99 -2.68 12.12
N ALA A 57 -4.45 -1.46 12.08
CA ALA A 57 -4.53 -0.50 13.17
C ALA A 57 -5.79 0.37 13.11
N ASN A 58 -6.59 0.30 12.03
CA ASN A 58 -7.78 1.12 11.78
C ASN A 58 -7.51 2.64 11.86
N VAL A 59 -6.32 3.08 11.43
CA VAL A 59 -5.90 4.50 11.51
C VAL A 59 -6.09 5.27 10.20
N VAL A 60 -6.42 4.58 9.12
CA VAL A 60 -6.68 5.14 7.78
C VAL A 60 -7.95 4.48 7.23
N LYS A 61 -8.84 5.25 6.61
CA LYS A 61 -9.98 4.71 5.87
C LYS A 61 -9.48 3.97 4.64
N THR A 62 -9.95 2.74 4.43
CA THR A 62 -9.50 1.89 3.32
C THR A 62 -10.60 1.70 2.29
N ASP A 63 -10.34 2.10 1.04
CA ASP A 63 -11.20 1.78 -0.11
C ASP A 63 -10.69 0.51 -0.84
N VAL A 64 -9.40 0.20 -0.69
CA VAL A 64 -8.77 -1.05 -1.11
C VAL A 64 -8.71 -2.01 0.06
N ASP A 65 -9.35 -3.17 -0.08
CA ASP A 65 -9.28 -4.25 0.90
C ASP A 65 -8.19 -5.26 0.51
N LEU A 66 -7.10 -5.32 1.29
CA LEU A 66 -6.02 -6.29 1.11
C LEU A 66 -6.17 -7.53 2.01
N SER A 67 -7.25 -7.61 2.80
CA SER A 67 -7.50 -8.72 3.73
C SER A 67 -8.26 -9.89 3.09
N THR A 68 -8.88 -9.66 1.92
CA THR A 68 -9.61 -10.69 1.17
C THR A 68 -8.94 -11.02 -0.16
N PHE A 69 -9.06 -12.28 -0.58
CA PHE A 69 -8.55 -12.72 -1.89
C PHE A 69 -9.15 -11.90 -3.03
N LYS A 70 -10.45 -11.62 -2.98
CA LYS A 70 -11.15 -10.79 -3.99
C LYS A 70 -10.56 -9.38 -4.05
N GLY A 71 -10.34 -8.75 -2.90
CA GLY A 71 -9.77 -7.41 -2.82
C GLY A 71 -8.33 -7.38 -3.34
N VAL A 72 -7.52 -8.37 -2.99
CA VAL A 72 -6.16 -8.55 -3.53
C VAL A 72 -6.14 -8.74 -5.05
N GLN A 73 -7.01 -9.60 -5.61
CA GLN A 73 -7.09 -9.79 -7.06
C GLN A 73 -7.49 -8.50 -7.78
N LYS A 74 -8.47 -7.75 -7.24
CA LYS A 74 -8.86 -6.44 -7.77
C LYS A 74 -7.68 -5.46 -7.73
N PHE A 75 -6.96 -5.39 -6.62
CA PHE A 75 -5.80 -4.53 -6.46
C PHE A 75 -4.68 -4.85 -7.47
N ILE A 76 -4.35 -6.14 -7.63
CA ILE A 76 -3.34 -6.61 -8.60
C ILE A 76 -3.76 -6.27 -10.02
N SER A 77 -5.01 -6.53 -10.38
CA SER A 77 -5.51 -6.24 -11.72
C SER A 77 -5.47 -4.75 -12.04
N HIS A 78 -5.78 -3.88 -11.07
CA HIS A 78 -5.77 -2.43 -11.26
C HIS A 78 -4.34 -1.86 -11.36
N ASN A 79 -3.38 -2.43 -10.64
CA ASN A 79 -2.00 -1.93 -10.56
C ASN A 79 -0.99 -2.83 -11.29
N ASN A 80 -1.43 -3.64 -12.26
CA ASN A 80 -0.59 -4.69 -12.86
C ASN A 80 0.73 -4.17 -13.46
N SER A 81 0.75 -2.97 -14.01
CA SER A 81 1.92 -2.31 -14.59
C SER A 81 2.89 -1.74 -13.55
N ARG A 82 2.46 -1.64 -12.29
CA ARG A 82 3.22 -1.03 -11.17
C ARG A 82 3.65 -2.04 -10.12
N LEU A 83 3.42 -3.33 -10.37
CA LEU A 83 3.71 -4.41 -9.42
C LEU A 83 4.78 -5.33 -10.01
N SER A 84 5.86 -5.52 -9.27
CA SER A 84 6.83 -6.57 -9.58
C SER A 84 6.29 -7.95 -9.19
N PRO A 85 6.78 -9.04 -9.80
CA PRO A 85 6.31 -10.40 -9.51
C PRO A 85 6.42 -10.80 -8.03
N ASP A 86 7.45 -10.32 -7.31
CA ASP A 86 7.65 -10.61 -5.89
C ASP A 86 6.61 -9.91 -4.99
N VAL A 87 6.13 -8.73 -5.40
CA VAL A 87 5.04 -8.01 -4.70
C VAL A 87 3.71 -8.72 -4.94
N VAL A 88 3.46 -9.17 -6.18
CA VAL A 88 2.29 -10.01 -6.50
C VAL A 88 2.29 -11.29 -5.67
N LYS A 89 3.45 -11.95 -5.53
CA LYS A 89 3.60 -13.14 -4.69
C LYS A 89 3.26 -12.84 -3.22
N LEU A 90 3.82 -11.77 -2.65
CA LEU A 90 3.56 -11.33 -1.28
C LEU A 90 2.07 -11.05 -1.02
N LEU A 91 1.39 -10.44 -2.00
CA LEU A 91 -0.05 -10.13 -1.87
C LEU A 91 -0.91 -11.40 -1.86
N LYS A 92 -0.53 -12.42 -2.63
CA LYS A 92 -1.26 -13.68 -2.74
C LYS A 92 -0.95 -14.69 -1.63
N GLU A 93 0.24 -14.63 -1.04
CA GLU A 93 0.74 -15.57 -0.02
C GLU A 93 -0.25 -15.90 1.11
N PRO A 94 -1.05 -14.96 1.66
CA PRO A 94 -2.03 -15.28 2.70
C PRO A 94 -3.22 -16.15 2.26
N PHE A 95 -3.38 -16.43 0.97
CA PHE A 95 -4.54 -17.12 0.38
C PHE A 95 -4.15 -18.37 -0.43
N LEU A 96 -2.90 -18.82 -0.29
CA LEU A 96 -2.38 -20.02 -0.94
C LEU A 96 -2.41 -21.23 0.01
#